data_AF-A0A973WBE2-F1
#
_entry.id   AF-A0A973WBE2-F1
#
_cell.length_a   1.000
_cell.length_b   1.000
_cell.length_c   1.000
_cell.angle_alpha   90.00
_cell.angle_beta   90.00
_cell.angle_gamma   90.00
#
_symmetry.space_group_name_H-M   'P 1'
#
loop_
_entity.id
_entity.type
_entity.pdbx_description
1 polymer ?
#
loop_
_entity_poly.entity_id
_entity_poly.type
_entity_poly.pdbx_seq_one_letter_code
_entity_poly.pdbx_strand_id
1 'polypeptide(L)' 'MPTYYFDMKDGVPIRDRVGLEFPTDQLAIEHSKLIAHRFSHEHLVEDRNLWIEVLNESGTEIHREPVYPDLR' A
#
# COMPACT_ATOMS: atom_id res chain seq x y z
N MET A 1 -3.19 10.78 -16.27
CA MET A 1 -3.83 9.88 -15.30
C MET A 1 -3.26 10.24 -13.93
N PRO A 2 -4.06 10.29 -12.86
CA PRO A 2 -3.52 10.61 -11.55
C PRO A 2 -2.49 9.57 -11.11
N THR A 3 -1.43 10.05 -10.47
CA THR A 3 -0.37 9.21 -9.90
C THR A 3 -0.69 8.92 -8.44
N TYR A 4 -0.53 7.66 -8.05
CA TYR A 4 -0.71 7.18 -6.68
C TYR A 4 0.58 6.60 -6.17
N TYR A 5 0.78 6.72 -4.87
CA TYR A 5 1.94 6.19 -4.17
C TYR A 5 1.49 5.16 -3.16
N PHE A 6 2.26 4.09 -3.04
CA PHE A 6 1.99 2.96 -2.16
C PHE A 6 3.17 2.86 -1.19
N ASP A 7 2.95 3.24 0.06
CA ASP A 7 3.99 3.24 1.09
C ASP A 7 3.72 2.13 2.08
N MET A 8 4.74 1.32 2.36
CA MET A 8 4.66 0.30 3.39
C MET A 8 5.16 0.92 4.70
N LYS A 9 4.26 1.13 5.65
CA LYS A 9 4.70 1.50 7.00
C LYS A 9 5.03 0.25 7.80
N ASP A 10 6.30 -0.12 7.74
CA ASP A 10 6.98 -1.04 8.67
C ASP A 10 7.78 -0.30 9.77
N GLY A 11 7.70 1.03 9.80
CA GLY A 11 8.50 1.88 10.68
C GLY A 11 9.82 2.36 10.05
N VAL A 12 10.15 1.91 8.84
CA VAL A 12 11.30 2.37 8.04
C VAL A 12 10.79 3.20 6.87
N PRO A 13 11.15 4.49 6.76
CA PRO A 13 10.69 5.34 5.67
C PRO A 13 11.48 5.05 4.37
N ILE A 14 11.28 3.88 3.76
CA ILE A 14 11.78 3.62 2.41
C ILE A 14 10.77 4.18 1.42
N ARG A 15 10.92 5.47 1.12
CA ARG A 15 10.21 6.13 0.03
C ARG A 15 10.82 5.69 -1.32
N ASP A 16 10.49 4.48 -1.75
CA ASP A 16 10.65 4.14 -3.17
C ASP A 16 9.54 4.88 -3.94
N ARG A 17 9.88 6.07 -4.45
CA ARG A 17 8.91 7.05 -5.00
C ARG A 17 8.44 6.69 -6.41
N VAL A 18 8.41 5.42 -6.78
CA VAL A 18 7.85 5.00 -8.06
C VAL A 18 6.33 5.03 -7.94
N GLY A 19 5.76 6.21 -8.17
CA GLY A 19 4.31 6.38 -8.28
C GLY A 19 3.78 5.62 -9.48
N LEU A 20 2.59 5.05 -9.35
CA LEU A 20 1.89 4.33 -10.41
C LEU A 20 0.68 5.13 -10.86
N GLU A 21 0.44 5.15 -12.17
CA GLU A 21 -0.72 5.83 -12.73
C GLU A 21 -1.96 4.93 -12.67
N PHE A 22 -3.04 5.45 -12.07
CA PHE A 22 -4.34 4.80 -12.10
C PHE A 22 -5.41 5.74 -12.64
N PRO A 23 -6.41 5.24 -13.38
CA PRO A 23 -7.52 6.06 -13.84
C PRO A 23 -8.44 6.56 -12.71
N THR A 24 -8.54 5.82 -11.60
CA THR A 24 -9.45 6.11 -10.48
C THR A 24 -8.86 5.67 -9.14
N ASP A 25 -9.33 6.29 -8.05
CA ASP A 25 -8.99 5.90 -6.67
C ASP A 25 -9.27 4.42 -6.43
N GLN A 26 -10.42 3.91 -6.90
CA GLN A 26 -10.81 2.52 -6.72
C GLN A 26 -9.79 1.55 -7.32
N LEU A 27 -9.22 1.86 -8.49
CA LEU A 27 -8.23 0.99 -9.12
C LEU A 27 -6.89 1.02 -8.38
N ALA A 28 -6.52 2.17 -7.82
CA ALA A 28 -5.36 2.27 -6.92
C ALA A 28 -5.57 1.43 -5.65
N ILE A 29 -6.77 1.48 -5.06
CA ILE A 29 -7.13 0.68 -3.88
C ILE A 29 -7.12 -0.84 -4.18
N GLU A 30 -7.65 -1.26 -5.32
CA GLU A 30 -7.56 -2.68 -5.71
C GLU A 30 -6.09 -3.11 -5.91
N HIS A 31 -5.23 -2.22 -6.40
CA HIS A 31 -3.82 -2.51 -6.51
C HIS A 31 -3.15 -2.68 -5.14
N SER A 32 -3.48 -1.86 -4.13
CA SER A 32 -2.91 -2.01 -2.78
C SER A 32 -3.24 -3.37 -2.17
N LYS A 33 -4.42 -3.93 -2.44
CA LYS A 33 -4.80 -5.29 -2.00
C LYS A 33 -3.92 -6.37 -2.61
N LEU A 34 -3.60 -6.25 -3.91
CA LEU A 34 -2.70 -7.19 -4.58
C LEU A 34 -1.30 -7.13 -3.99
N ILE A 35 -0.81 -5.93 -3.69
CA ILE A 35 0.48 -5.73 -3.03
C ILE A 35 0.45 -6.37 -1.63
N ALA A 36 -0.56 -6.06 -0.81
CA ALA A 36 -0.73 -6.61 0.53
C ALA A 36 -0.76 -8.13 0.53
N HIS A 37 -1.54 -8.73 -0.38
CA HIS A 37 -1.61 -10.17 -0.55
C HIS A 37 -0.27 -10.81 -0.93
N ARG A 38 0.52 -10.14 -1.78
CA ARG A 38 1.84 -10.63 -2.17
C ARG A 38 2.81 -10.64 -0.98
N PHE A 39 2.85 -9.55 -0.21
CA PHE A 39 3.69 -9.45 0.98
C PHE A 39 3.31 -10.46 2.05
N SER A 40 2.00 -10.70 2.25
CA SER A 40 1.54 -11.69 3.22
C SER A 40 1.93 -13.13 2.83
N HIS A 41 1.85 -13.47 1.54
CA HIS A 41 2.17 -14.80 1.02
C HIS A 41 3.66 -15.09 0.97
N GLU A 42 4.47 -14.10 0.57
CA GLU A 42 5.91 -14.28 0.44
C GLU A 42 6.63 -14.21 1.80
N HIS A 43 5.91 -14.00 2.92
CA HIS A 43 6.45 -13.84 4.28
C HIS A 43 7.65 -12.87 4.34
N LEU A 44 7.63 -11.84 3.47
CA LEU A 44 8.77 -10.95 3.29
C LEU A 44 9.03 -10.08 4.53
N VAL A 45 8.05 -9.97 5.41
CA VAL A 45 8.13 -9.11 6.58
C VAL A 45 7.49 -9.83 7.77
N GLU A 46 8.22 -9.92 8.88
CA GLU A 46 7.76 -10.60 10.10
C GLU A 46 6.85 -9.72 10.97
N ASP A 47 6.80 -8.40 10.70
CA ASP A 47 5.94 -7.47 11.42
C ASP A 47 4.48 -7.70 11.06
N ARG A 48 3.69 -7.99 12.08
CA ARG A 48 2.28 -8.33 12.01
C ARG A 48 1.38 -7.08 11.93
N ASN A 49 1.91 -5.90 12.22
CA ASN A 49 1.18 -4.62 12.16
C ASN A 49 1.41 -3.85 10.86
N LEU A 50 1.72 -4.54 9.75
CA LEU A 50 1.99 -3.88 8.47
C LEU A 50 0.72 -3.47 7.76
N TRP A 51 0.79 -2.27 7.18
CA TRP A 51 -0.21 -1.74 6.27
C TRP A 51 0.43 -0.99 5.13
N ILE A 52 -0.28 -0.95 4.01
CA ILE A 52 0.05 -0.19 2.82
C ILE A 52 -0.82 1.05 2.82
N GLU A 53 -0.20 2.22 2.91
CA GLU A 53 -0.86 3.51 2.73
C GLU A 53 -0.94 3.81 1.24
N VAL A 54 -2.13 4.17 0.77
CA VAL A 54 -2.38 4.63 -0.60
C VAL A 54 -2.53 6.13 -0.56
N LEU A 55 -1.58 6.83 -1.19
CA LEU A 55 -1.56 8.28 -1.28
C LEU A 55 -1.90 8.71 -2.70
N ASN A 56 -2.73 9.74 -2.84
CA ASN A 56 -2.97 10.37 -4.13
C ASN A 56 -1.81 11.31 -4.55
N GLU A 57 -1.93 11.95 -5.70
CA GLU A 57 -0.90 12.86 -6.24
C GLU A 57 -0.57 14.05 -5.33
N SER A 58 -1.51 14.45 -4.46
CA SER A 58 -1.30 15.51 -3.46
C SER A 58 -0.61 15.03 -2.19
N GLY A 59 -0.35 13.72 -2.07
CA GLY A 59 0.18 13.09 -0.87
C GLY A 59 -0.86 12.84 0.22
N THR A 60 -2.15 12.95 -0.10
CA THR A 60 -3.25 12.67 0.84
C THR A 60 -3.51 11.17 0.88
N GLU A 61 -3.58 10.59 2.08
CA GLU A 61 -3.98 9.21 2.28
C GLU A 61 -5.46 9.05 1.88
N ILE A 62 -5.70 8.23 0.88
CA ILE A 62 -7.06 7.90 0.41
C ILE A 62 -7.52 6.53 0.92
N HIS A 63 -6.58 5.65 1.28
CA HIS A 63 -6.85 4.31 1.76
C HIS A 63 -5.67 3.74 2.51
N ARG A 64 -5.95 2.76 3.38
CA ARG A 64 -4.94 1.95 4.06
C ARG A 64 -5.36 0.49 4.03
N GLU A 65 -4.49 -0.35 3.47
CA GLU A 65 -4.73 -1.79 3.33
C GLU A 65 -3.87 -2.58 4.32
N PRO A 66 -4.45 -3.39 5.22
CA PRO A 66 -3.68 -4.27 6.09
C PRO A 66 -3.02 -5.40 5.29
N VAL A 67 -1.74 -5.67 5.56
CA VAL A 67 -1.04 -6.82 4.94
C VAL A 67 -1.54 -8.15 5.53
N TYR A 68 -1.84 -8.15 6.83
CA TYR A 68 -2.33 -9.31 7.56
C TYR A 68 -3.76 -9.04 8.08
N PRO A 69 -4.81 -9.45 7.34
CA PRO A 69 -6.19 -9.15 7.70
C PRO A 69 -6.70 -9.90 8.96
N ASP A 70 -6.05 -10.99 9.36
CA ASP A 70 -6.50 -11.91 10.43
C ASP A 70 -5.96 -11.61 11.84
N LEU A 71 -5.40 -10.43 12.08
CA LEU A 71 -4.82 -10.06 13.40
C LEU A 71 -5.75 -9.24 14.30
N ARG A 72 -7.07 -9.37 14.14
CA ARG A 72 -8.03 -8.63 14.94
C ARG A 72 -8.88 -9.51 15.85
#